data_AF-A0A967AS46-F1
#
_entry.id   AF-A0A967AS46-F1
#
_cell.length_a   1.000
_cell.length_b   1.000
_cell.length_c   1.000
_cell.angle_alpha   90.00
_cell.angle_beta   90.00
_cell.angle_gamma   90.00
#
_symmetry.space_group_name_H-M   'P 1'
#
loop_
_entity.id
_entity.type
_entity.pdbx_description
1 polymer ?
#
loop_
_entity_poly.entity_id
_entity_poly.type
_entity_poly.pdbx_seq_one_letter_code
_entity_poly.pdbx_strand_id
1 'polypeptide(L)'
;MAFVSVSDKAWGLADKAKNAAFYFNFKKERESQVKNQTAYTPTVSLIIGLQEVFRMMKAEGLERMFARQGRLAHAMREGVKAAGMSLFPKESPSDALTAVCAPDGVDGQAIYKNLRVQYGMTAAGGQDHLKGKIFRLSHMGYADSFDVITALAATEMVLKGLGHPVKLGSGVGKAQELLLAK
;
A
#
# COMPACT_ATOMS: atom_id res chain seq x y z
N MET A 1 5.57 0.70 15.99
CA MET A 1 4.87 1.96 16.30
C MET A 1 3.46 1.87 15.75
N ALA A 2 2.46 2.34 16.49
CA ALA A 2 1.06 2.33 16.08
C ALA A 2 0.42 3.67 16.44
N PHE A 3 -0.58 4.09 15.67
CA PHE A 3 -1.36 5.30 15.92
C PHE A 3 -2.78 4.90 16.32
N VAL A 4 -3.26 5.43 17.44
CA VAL A 4 -4.63 5.22 17.89
C VAL A 4 -5.22 6.59 18.23
N SER A 5 -6.37 6.89 17.64
CA SER A 5 -7.20 8.02 18.04
C SER A 5 -8.39 7.50 18.84
N VAL A 6 -8.68 8.13 19.98
CA VAL A 6 -9.73 7.70 20.92
C VAL A 6 -10.68 8.87 21.12
N SER A 7 -11.94 8.71 20.71
CA SER A 7 -12.98 9.71 20.89
C SER A 7 -13.45 9.80 22.35
N ASP A 8 -14.11 10.89 22.73
CA ASP A 8 -14.65 11.06 24.08
C ASP A 8 -15.63 9.95 24.47
N LYS A 9 -16.45 9.49 23.51
CA LYS A 9 -17.33 8.33 23.71
C LYS A 9 -16.52 7.07 24.04
N ALA A 10 -15.41 6.83 23.34
CA ALA A 10 -14.56 5.67 23.59
C ALA A 10 -13.82 5.77 24.94
N TRP A 11 -13.42 6.97 25.37
CA TRP A 11 -12.88 7.18 26.71
C TRP A 11 -13.90 6.85 27.80
N GLY A 12 -15.15 7.30 27.65
CA GLY A 12 -16.21 6.97 28.60
C GLY A 12 -16.51 5.47 28.70
N LEU A 13 -16.24 4.70 27.64
CA LEU A 13 -16.30 3.23 27.67
C LEU A 13 -15.05 2.62 28.32
N ALA A 14 -13.86 3.15 28.02
CA ALA A 14 -12.59 2.71 28.62
C ALA A 14 -12.56 2.88 30.15
N ASP A 15 -13.28 3.88 30.68
CA ASP A 15 -13.41 4.10 32.11
C ASP A 15 -14.22 2.98 32.80
N LYS A 16 -15.21 2.43 32.10
CA LYS A 16 -16.10 1.36 32.59
C LYS A 16 -15.61 -0.04 32.23
N ALA A 17 -14.55 -0.15 31.43
CA ALA A 17 -14.04 -1.41 30.92
C ALA A 17 -13.50 -2.29 32.06
N LYS A 18 -13.91 -3.57 32.08
CA LYS A 18 -13.55 -4.55 33.12
C LYS A 18 -12.46 -5.54 32.68
N ASN A 19 -12.04 -5.50 31.42
CA ASN A 19 -11.00 -6.38 30.91
C ASN A 19 -9.64 -5.99 31.52
N ALA A 20 -8.81 -7.00 31.79
CA ALA A 20 -7.42 -6.76 32.17
C ALA A 20 -6.67 -6.14 30.99
N ALA A 21 -5.99 -5.02 31.23
CA ALA A 21 -5.12 -4.37 30.24
C ALA A 21 -3.88 -3.82 30.95
N PHE A 22 -2.71 -4.28 30.50
CA PHE A 22 -1.42 -3.81 31.01
C PHE A 22 -0.68 -2.99 29.95
N TYR A 23 -0.19 -3.65 28.89
CA TYR A 23 0.60 -2.97 27.85
C TYR A 23 -0.27 -2.03 26.99
N PHE A 24 -1.43 -2.50 26.55
CA PHE A 24 -2.40 -1.70 25.78
C PHE A 24 -3.40 -0.95 26.65
N ASN A 25 -2.99 -0.49 27.84
CA ASN A 25 -3.83 0.31 28.72
C ASN A 25 -3.79 1.79 28.30
N PHE A 26 -4.78 2.22 27.51
CA PHE A 26 -4.83 3.59 27.01
C PHE A 26 -5.01 4.65 28.10
N LYS A 27 -5.62 4.32 29.24
CA LYS A 27 -5.76 5.27 30.36
C LYS A 27 -4.39 5.59 30.95
N LYS A 28 -3.58 4.55 31.21
CA LYS A 28 -2.19 4.69 31.68
C LYS A 28 -1.32 5.46 30.69
N GLU A 29 -1.47 5.18 29.40
CA GLU A 29 -0.76 5.93 28.35
C GLU A 29 -1.17 7.40 28.34
N ARG A 30 -2.47 7.71 28.38
CA ARG A 30 -2.99 9.10 28.44
C ARG A 30 -2.47 9.86 29.65
N GLU A 31 -2.49 9.25 30.84
CA GLU A 31 -1.96 9.83 32.09
C GLU A 31 -0.46 10.14 32.01
N SER A 32 0.30 9.38 31.23
CA SER A 32 1.73 9.61 30.99
C SER A 32 1.93 10.70 29.93
N GLN A 33 1.15 10.68 28.85
CA GLN A 33 1.26 11.64 27.74
C GLN A 33 0.95 13.08 28.17
N VAL A 34 0.00 13.30 29.09
CA VAL A 34 -0.25 14.65 29.65
C VAL A 34 0.95 15.21 30.42
N LYS A 35 1.93 14.37 30.78
CA LYS A 35 3.20 14.74 31.43
C LYS A 35 4.38 14.77 30.45
N ASN A 36 4.13 14.72 29.14
CA ASN A 36 5.14 14.55 28.09
C ASN A 36 6.02 13.29 28.28
N GLN A 37 5.42 12.21 28.76
CA GLN A 37 6.04 10.89 28.94
C GLN A 37 5.21 9.81 28.24
N THR A 38 5.79 8.62 28.07
CA THR A 38 5.07 7.42 27.63
C THR A 38 4.94 6.45 28.81
N ALA A 39 3.93 5.58 28.80
CA ALA A 39 3.71 4.65 29.91
C ALA A 39 4.86 3.64 30.10
N TYR A 40 5.66 3.44 29.06
CA TYR A 40 6.81 2.55 28.99
C TYR A 40 7.89 3.18 28.08
N THR A 41 9.10 2.63 28.09
CA THR A 41 10.20 3.09 27.23
C THR A 41 9.80 3.10 25.76
N PRO A 42 9.82 4.26 25.06
CA PRO A 42 9.40 4.34 23.67
C PRO A 42 10.56 4.01 22.71
N THR A 43 10.22 3.78 21.45
CA THR A 43 11.20 3.63 20.36
C THR A 43 11.65 5.01 19.87
N VAL A 44 12.52 5.66 20.63
CA VAL A 44 12.94 7.06 20.42
C VAL A 44 13.32 7.36 18.96
N SER A 45 14.13 6.51 18.33
CA SER A 45 14.55 6.70 16.94
C SER A 45 13.37 6.68 15.94
N LEU A 46 12.34 5.87 16.18
CA LEU A 46 11.14 5.85 15.34
C LEU A 46 10.28 7.10 15.53
N ILE A 47 10.25 7.66 16.74
CA ILE A 47 9.55 8.93 17.01
C ILE A 47 10.25 10.09 16.29
N ILE A 48 11.59 10.12 16.30
CA ILE A 48 12.36 11.13 15.56
C ILE A 48 12.10 10.99 14.05
N GLY A 49 12.15 9.77 13.52
CA GLY A 49 11.83 9.53 12.10
C GLY A 49 10.39 9.94 11.74
N LEU A 50 9.43 9.67 12.63
CA LEU A 50 8.05 10.09 12.45
C LEU A 50 7.90 11.62 12.39
N GLN A 51 8.65 12.36 13.20
CA GLN A 51 8.64 13.81 13.16
C GLN A 51 8.99 14.32 11.76
N GLU A 52 9.97 13.70 11.10
CA GLU A 52 10.34 14.06 9.74
C GLU A 52 9.28 13.69 8.71
N VAL A 53 8.68 12.50 8.83
CA VAL A 53 7.52 12.10 8.00
C VAL A 53 6.40 13.13 8.12
N PHE A 54 6.09 13.61 9.33
CA PHE A 54 5.07 14.65 9.52
C PHE A 54 5.47 16.00 8.94
N ARG A 55 6.76 16.38 8.93
CA ARG A 55 7.22 17.59 8.24
C ARG A 55 7.00 17.47 6.74
N MET A 56 7.39 16.35 6.14
CA MET A 56 7.17 16.08 4.71
C MET A 56 5.67 16.11 4.35
N MET A 57 4.82 15.43 5.13
CA MET A 57 3.37 15.42 4.92
C MET A 57 2.75 16.81 5.04
N LYS A 58 3.20 17.65 5.99
CA LYS A 58 2.73 19.03 6.14
C LYS A 58 3.19 19.93 5.00
N ALA A 59 4.42 19.74 4.51
CA ALA A 59 4.96 20.50 3.38
C ALA A 59 4.24 20.18 2.07
N GLU A 60 3.88 18.91 1.83
CA GLU A 60 3.07 18.51 0.67
C GLU A 60 1.60 18.94 0.84
N GLY A 61 1.02 18.70 2.02
CA GLY A 61 -0.40 18.88 2.31
C GLY A 61 -1.23 17.63 1.99
N LEU A 62 -2.21 17.31 2.84
CA LEU A 62 -2.99 16.06 2.74
C LEU A 62 -3.75 15.93 1.41
N GLU A 63 -4.37 17.01 0.93
CA GLU A 63 -5.13 16.99 -0.32
C GLU A 63 -4.24 16.65 -1.52
N ARG A 64 -3.05 17.27 -1.61
CA ARG A 64 -2.08 17.00 -2.68
C ARG A 64 -1.54 15.58 -2.57
N MET A 65 -1.26 15.11 -1.37
CA MET A 65 -0.81 13.74 -1.11
C MET A 65 -1.86 12.72 -1.57
N PHE A 66 -3.14 12.93 -1.25
CA PHE A 66 -4.23 12.06 -1.69
C PHE A 66 -4.44 12.13 -3.21
N ALA A 67 -4.38 13.32 -3.80
CA ALA A 67 -4.48 13.48 -5.25
C ALA A 67 -3.34 12.77 -6.00
N ARG A 68 -2.10 12.89 -5.50
CA ARG A 68 -0.94 12.16 -6.04
C ARG A 68 -1.16 10.66 -5.95
N GLN A 69 -1.57 10.15 -4.80
CA GLN A 69 -1.84 8.72 -4.59
C GLN A 69 -2.96 8.21 -5.52
N GLY A 70 -4.07 8.93 -5.63
CA GLY A 70 -5.16 8.62 -6.55
C GLY A 70 -4.70 8.58 -8.02
N ARG A 71 -3.82 9.51 -8.42
CA ARG A 71 -3.24 9.54 -9.77
C ARG A 71 -2.35 8.32 -10.05
N LEU A 72 -1.46 7.95 -9.12
CA LEU A 72 -0.62 6.75 -9.24
C LEU A 72 -1.47 5.48 -9.30
N ALA A 73 -2.48 5.39 -8.44
CA ALA A 73 -3.38 4.26 -8.38
C ALA A 73 -4.21 4.12 -9.66
N HIS A 74 -4.72 5.23 -10.20
CA HIS A 74 -5.43 5.25 -11.47
C HIS A 74 -4.53 4.77 -12.62
N ALA A 75 -3.31 5.32 -12.72
CA ALA A 75 -2.35 4.91 -13.75
C ALA A 75 -1.98 3.42 -13.66
N MET A 76 -1.73 2.91 -12.45
CA MET A 76 -1.48 1.49 -12.23
C MET A 76 -2.66 0.63 -12.69
N ARG A 77 -3.89 1.00 -12.31
CA ARG A 77 -5.11 0.25 -12.67
C ARG A 77 -5.34 0.21 -14.17
N GLU A 78 -5.23 1.35 -14.84
CA GLU A 78 -5.42 1.42 -16.29
C GLU A 78 -4.26 0.74 -17.05
N GLY A 79 -3.03 0.82 -16.54
CA GLY A 79 -1.90 0.07 -17.06
C GLY A 79 -2.12 -1.45 -16.98
N VAL A 80 -2.57 -1.95 -15.82
CA VAL A 80 -2.91 -3.37 -15.64
C VAL A 80 -3.98 -3.82 -16.63
N LYS A 81 -5.05 -3.02 -16.80
CA LYS A 81 -6.13 -3.32 -17.78
C LYS A 81 -5.61 -3.31 -19.21
N ALA A 82 -4.78 -2.34 -19.59
CA ALA A 82 -4.19 -2.24 -20.92
C ALA A 82 -3.19 -3.38 -21.21
N ALA A 83 -2.61 -3.98 -20.18
CA ALA A 83 -1.83 -5.22 -20.27
C ALA A 83 -2.69 -6.49 -20.30
N GLY A 84 -4.02 -6.36 -20.40
CA GLY A 84 -4.95 -7.49 -20.58
C GLY A 84 -5.32 -8.23 -19.28
N MET A 85 -4.99 -7.65 -18.13
CA MET A 85 -5.30 -8.24 -16.82
C MET A 85 -6.55 -7.60 -16.20
N SER A 86 -7.18 -8.36 -15.31
CA SER A 86 -8.37 -7.91 -14.58
C SER A 86 -8.03 -7.50 -13.14
N LEU A 87 -8.68 -6.44 -12.65
CA LEU A 87 -8.61 -6.06 -11.25
C LEU A 87 -9.43 -7.03 -10.40
N PHE A 88 -8.96 -7.32 -9.19
CA PHE A 88 -9.71 -8.10 -8.21
C PHE A 88 -10.94 -7.35 -7.66
N PRO A 89 -10.82 -6.11 -7.15
CA PRO A 89 -11.99 -5.35 -6.72
C PRO A 89 -12.82 -4.92 -7.94
N LYS A 90 -14.14 -5.16 -7.87
CA LYS A 90 -15.07 -4.84 -8.96
C LYS A 90 -15.55 -3.39 -8.95
N GLU A 91 -15.82 -2.84 -7.77
CA GLU A 91 -16.50 -1.54 -7.63
C GLU A 91 -15.65 -0.49 -6.92
N SER A 92 -14.99 -0.87 -5.82
CA SER A 92 -14.25 0.07 -4.97
C SER A 92 -12.78 -0.35 -4.83
N PRO A 93 -11.94 -0.04 -5.84
CA PRO A 93 -10.51 -0.29 -5.75
C PRO A 93 -9.84 0.66 -4.76
N SER A 94 -8.77 0.18 -4.11
CA SER A 94 -7.96 0.99 -3.21
C SER A 94 -7.00 1.90 -3.97
N ASP A 95 -6.73 3.08 -3.42
CA ASP A 95 -5.67 3.98 -3.87
C ASP A 95 -4.34 3.77 -3.14
N ALA A 96 -4.22 2.76 -2.26
CA ALA A 96 -2.94 2.42 -1.62
C ALA A 96 -2.20 1.28 -2.34
N LEU A 97 -2.95 0.36 -2.96
CA LEU A 97 -2.41 -0.73 -3.78
C LEU A 97 -3.43 -1.21 -4.80
N THR A 98 -2.94 -1.80 -5.88
CA THR A 98 -3.76 -2.45 -6.92
C THR A 98 -3.67 -3.96 -6.76
N ALA A 99 -4.81 -4.61 -6.49
CA ALA A 99 -4.94 -6.06 -6.47
C ALA A 99 -5.40 -6.57 -7.85
N VAL A 100 -4.64 -7.51 -8.41
CA VAL A 100 -4.79 -7.99 -9.79
C VAL A 100 -5.06 -9.50 -9.76
N CYS A 101 -6.04 -9.95 -10.53
CA CYS A 101 -6.29 -11.37 -10.73
C CYS A 101 -5.12 -12.00 -11.49
N ALA A 102 -4.65 -13.15 -11.02
CA ALA A 102 -3.72 -13.94 -11.80
C ALA A 102 -4.42 -14.39 -13.09
N PRO A 103 -3.79 -14.25 -14.28
CA PRO A 103 -4.37 -14.74 -15.52
C PRO A 103 -4.58 -16.26 -15.49
N ASP A 104 -5.55 -16.74 -16.28
CA ASP A 104 -5.80 -18.18 -16.40
C ASP A 104 -4.54 -18.93 -16.82
N GLY A 105 -4.25 -20.04 -16.14
CA GLY A 105 -3.05 -20.84 -16.36
C GLY A 105 -1.77 -20.28 -15.73
N VAL A 106 -1.81 -19.12 -15.06
CA VAL A 106 -0.65 -18.53 -14.37
C VAL A 106 -0.87 -18.55 -12.86
N ASP A 107 0.05 -19.15 -12.09
CA ASP A 107 0.04 -19.03 -10.62
C ASP A 107 0.44 -17.60 -10.22
N GLY A 108 -0.47 -16.87 -9.57
CA GLY A 108 -0.20 -15.52 -9.05
C GLY A 108 0.99 -15.45 -8.10
N GLN A 109 1.37 -16.55 -7.44
CA GLN A 109 2.61 -16.58 -6.67
C GLN A 109 3.88 -16.56 -7.52
N ALA A 110 3.85 -17.18 -8.70
CA ALA A 110 4.99 -17.16 -9.61
C ALA A 110 5.26 -15.73 -10.07
N ILE A 111 4.23 -14.91 -10.26
CA ILE A 111 4.37 -13.52 -10.72
C ILE A 111 5.22 -12.70 -9.73
N TYR A 112 4.77 -12.54 -8.47
CA TYR A 112 5.50 -11.69 -7.52
C TYR A 112 6.87 -12.27 -7.12
N LYS A 113 7.03 -13.60 -7.13
CA LYS A 113 8.33 -14.24 -6.88
C LYS A 113 9.32 -13.95 -8.01
N ASN A 114 8.89 -14.03 -9.26
CA ASN A 114 9.75 -13.70 -10.40
C ASN A 114 10.07 -12.20 -10.45
N LEU A 115 9.13 -11.32 -10.10
CA LEU A 115 9.44 -9.89 -9.93
C LEU A 115 10.62 -9.68 -8.96
N ARG A 116 10.62 -10.38 -7.83
CA ARG A 116 11.70 -10.30 -6.84
C ARG A 116 13.00 -10.91 -7.32
N VAL A 117 12.96 -12.12 -7.88
CA VAL A 117 14.16 -12.88 -8.25
C VAL A 117 14.83 -12.31 -9.49
N GLN A 118 14.07 -11.88 -10.50
CA GLN A 118 14.62 -11.41 -11.77
C GLN A 118 14.93 -9.91 -11.77
N TYR A 119 14.13 -9.11 -11.06
CA TYR A 119 14.21 -7.64 -11.16
C TYR A 119 14.41 -6.93 -9.82
N GLY A 120 14.59 -7.67 -8.71
CA GLY A 120 14.73 -7.08 -7.38
C GLY A 120 13.47 -6.38 -6.87
N MET A 121 12.33 -6.54 -7.53
CA MET A 121 11.08 -5.84 -7.20
C MET A 121 10.24 -6.65 -6.22
N THR A 122 9.96 -6.07 -5.06
CA THR A 122 9.12 -6.72 -4.06
C THR A 122 7.65 -6.40 -4.31
N ALA A 123 6.88 -7.42 -4.67
CA ALA A 123 5.43 -7.40 -4.72
C ALA A 123 4.86 -8.44 -3.75
N ALA A 124 3.54 -8.47 -3.58
CA ALA A 124 2.89 -9.40 -2.67
C ALA A 124 1.86 -10.28 -3.38
N GLY A 125 1.74 -11.55 -2.95
CA GLY A 125 0.65 -12.42 -3.40
C GLY A 125 -0.66 -12.16 -2.65
N GLY A 126 -1.71 -12.87 -3.06
CA GLY A 126 -2.91 -13.07 -2.25
C GLY A 126 -2.63 -13.82 -0.95
N GLN A 127 -3.51 -13.63 0.03
CA GLN A 127 -3.46 -14.28 1.35
C GLN A 127 -4.62 -15.25 1.50
N ASP A 128 -4.44 -16.27 2.35
CA ASP A 128 -5.48 -17.26 2.67
C ASP A 128 -6.12 -17.85 1.39
N HIS A 129 -7.46 -17.86 1.29
CA HIS A 129 -8.22 -18.36 0.14
C HIS A 129 -7.94 -17.66 -1.21
N LEU A 130 -7.20 -16.54 -1.22
CA LEU A 130 -6.76 -15.80 -2.41
C LEU A 130 -5.33 -16.14 -2.84
N LYS A 131 -4.62 -16.98 -2.08
CA LYS A 131 -3.25 -17.42 -2.41
C LYS A 131 -3.22 -18.05 -3.80
N GLY A 132 -2.32 -17.56 -4.66
CA GLY A 132 -2.17 -17.99 -6.06
C GLY A 132 -3.22 -17.44 -7.04
N LYS A 133 -4.34 -16.89 -6.54
CA LYS A 133 -5.42 -16.33 -7.38
C LYS A 133 -5.22 -14.85 -7.72
N ILE A 134 -4.49 -14.13 -6.88
CA ILE A 134 -4.19 -12.71 -7.08
C ILE A 134 -2.73 -12.39 -6.75
N PHE A 135 -2.28 -11.24 -7.22
CA PHE A 135 -1.08 -10.54 -6.75
C PHE A 135 -1.39 -9.05 -6.55
N ARG A 136 -0.50 -8.34 -5.85
CA ARG A 136 -0.70 -6.97 -5.38
C ARG A 136 0.52 -6.12 -5.69
N LEU A 137 0.27 -4.97 -6.31
CA LEU A 137 1.25 -3.94 -6.65
C LEU A 137 0.96 -2.70 -5.79
N SER A 138 1.92 -2.29 -4.95
CA SER A 138 1.78 -1.15 -4.06
C SER A 138 2.16 0.15 -4.75
N HIS A 139 1.43 1.23 -4.45
CA HIS A 139 1.76 2.61 -4.85
C HIS A 139 1.64 3.61 -3.69
N MET A 140 1.39 3.10 -2.47
CA MET A 140 1.36 3.91 -1.25
C MET A 140 2.74 4.37 -0.76
N GLY A 141 2.74 5.56 -0.14
CA GLY A 141 3.87 6.09 0.60
C GLY A 141 4.85 6.88 -0.27
N TYR A 142 6.14 6.62 -0.09
CA TYR A 142 7.22 7.22 -0.86
C TYR A 142 7.36 6.48 -2.21
N ALA A 143 6.41 6.76 -3.10
CA ALA A 143 6.36 6.23 -4.45
C ALA A 143 5.97 7.35 -5.42
N ASP A 144 6.46 7.23 -6.65
CA ASP A 144 6.23 8.17 -7.73
C ASP A 144 5.78 7.51 -9.05
N SER A 145 5.73 8.30 -10.11
CA SER A 145 5.31 7.86 -11.45
C SER A 145 6.19 6.75 -12.02
N PHE A 146 7.50 6.81 -11.78
CA PHE A 146 8.44 5.83 -12.31
C PHE A 146 8.37 4.50 -11.56
N ASP A 147 8.01 4.49 -10.27
CA ASP A 147 7.71 3.25 -9.56
C ASP A 147 6.55 2.49 -10.22
N VAL A 148 5.47 3.20 -10.58
CA VAL A 148 4.31 2.62 -11.28
C VAL A 148 4.71 2.08 -12.65
N ILE A 149 5.42 2.89 -13.44
CA ILE A 149 5.87 2.51 -14.80
C ILE A 149 6.76 1.27 -14.73
N THR A 150 7.72 1.27 -13.81
CA THR A 150 8.71 0.20 -13.66
C THR A 150 8.05 -1.09 -13.18
N ALA A 151 7.11 -1.01 -12.24
CA ALA A 151 6.35 -2.16 -11.79
C ALA A 151 5.48 -2.77 -12.89
N LEU A 152 4.85 -1.96 -13.75
CA LEU A 152 4.10 -2.43 -14.92
C LEU A 152 5.02 -3.11 -15.94
N ALA A 153 6.15 -2.48 -16.28
CA ALA A 153 7.12 -3.02 -17.22
C ALA A 153 7.62 -4.40 -16.77
N ALA A 154 8.05 -4.51 -15.51
CA ALA A 154 8.50 -5.78 -14.95
C ALA A 154 7.38 -6.83 -14.89
N THR A 155 6.14 -6.42 -14.60
CA THR A 155 4.98 -7.33 -14.57
C THR A 155 4.72 -7.91 -15.97
N GLU A 156 4.74 -7.08 -17.01
CA GLU A 156 4.60 -7.54 -18.40
C GLU A 156 5.73 -8.50 -18.80
N MET A 157 6.98 -8.20 -18.44
CA MET A 157 8.12 -9.08 -18.70
C MET A 157 7.98 -10.44 -18.00
N VAL A 158 7.57 -10.45 -16.72
CA VAL A 158 7.32 -11.67 -15.97
C VAL A 158 6.20 -12.49 -16.61
N LEU A 159 5.07 -11.87 -16.93
CA LEU A 159 3.94 -12.55 -17.57
C LEU A 159 4.35 -13.17 -18.91
N LYS A 160 5.12 -12.42 -19.73
CA LYS A 160 5.64 -12.92 -20.99
C LYS A 160 6.56 -14.13 -20.78
N GLY A 161 7.46 -14.06 -19.80
CA GLY A 161 8.35 -15.16 -19.43
C GLY A 161 7.62 -16.41 -18.89
N LEU A 162 6.45 -16.22 -18.28
CA LEU A 162 5.56 -17.30 -17.84
C LEU A 162 4.65 -17.84 -18.96
N GLY A 163 4.83 -17.37 -20.20
CA GLY A 163 4.07 -17.84 -21.37
C GLY A 163 2.70 -17.17 -21.53
N HIS A 164 2.35 -16.17 -20.71
CA HIS A 164 1.12 -15.41 -20.89
C HIS A 164 1.25 -14.46 -22.10
N PRO A 165 0.26 -14.38 -23.01
CA PRO A 165 0.36 -13.61 -24.26
C PRO A 165 0.13 -12.10 -24.06
N VAL A 166 0.86 -11.48 -23.11
CA VAL A 166 0.85 -10.03 -22.92
C VAL A 166 1.60 -9.33 -24.06
N LYS A 167 1.08 -8.16 -24.47
CA LYS A 167 1.77 -7.23 -25.37
C LYS A 167 2.68 -6.33 -24.54
N LEU A 168 4.00 -6.49 -24.68
CA LEU A 168 4.96 -5.65 -23.98
C LEU A 168 4.76 -4.17 -24.35
N GLY A 169 4.84 -3.31 -23.34
CA GLY A 169 4.67 -1.87 -23.41
C GLY A 169 3.21 -1.39 -23.37
N SER A 170 2.20 -2.27 -23.39
CA SER A 170 0.80 -1.81 -23.48
C SER A 170 0.30 -1.17 -22.18
N GLY A 171 0.61 -1.76 -21.03
CA GLY A 171 0.32 -1.19 -19.73
C GLY A 171 1.22 -0.01 -19.40
N VAL A 172 2.52 -0.12 -19.72
CA VAL A 172 3.48 0.98 -19.56
C VAL A 172 3.06 2.23 -20.33
N GLY A 173 2.75 2.09 -21.62
CA GLY A 173 2.32 3.21 -22.46
C GLY A 173 1.06 3.87 -21.92
N LYS A 174 0.08 3.05 -21.48
CA LYS A 174 -1.15 3.60 -20.89
C LYS A 174 -0.90 4.37 -19.59
N ALA A 175 -0.05 3.85 -18.72
CA ALA A 175 0.31 4.55 -17.49
C ALA A 175 1.08 5.85 -17.78
N GLN A 176 1.99 5.84 -18.76
CA GLN A 176 2.73 7.04 -19.18
C GLN A 176 1.80 8.14 -19.69
N GLU A 177 0.79 7.84 -20.51
CA GLU A 177 -0.21 8.82 -20.95
C GLU A 177 -0.88 9.53 -19.77
N LEU A 178 -1.32 8.75 -18.77
CA LEU A 178 -2.02 9.25 -17.59
C LEU A 178 -1.09 10.01 -16.62
N LEU A 179 0.18 9.60 -16.55
CA LEU A 179 1.20 10.21 -15.69
C LEU A 179 1.94 11.37 -16.37
N LEU A 180 1.74 11.59 -17.66
CA LEU A 180 2.19 12.78 -18.37
C LEU A 180 1.19 13.93 -18.23
N ALA A 181 -0.12 13.61 -18.20
CA ALA A 181 -1.18 14.59 -18.07
C ALA A 181 -1.04 15.35 -16.73
N LYS A 182 -0.91 16.67 -16.78
CA LYS A 182 -0.80 17.56 -15.61
C LYS A 182 -2.13 17.68 -14.89
#